data_AF-A0A8E8KBZ6-F1
#
_entry.id   AF-A0A8E8KBZ6-F1
#
_cell.length_a   1.000
_cell.length_b   1.000
_cell.length_c   1.000
_cell.angle_alpha   90.00
_cell.angle_beta   90.00
_cell.angle_gamma   90.00
#
_symmetry.space_group_name_H-M   'P 1'
#
loop_
_entity.id
_entity.type
_entity.pdbx_description
1 polymer ?
#
loop_
_entity_poly.entity_id
_entity_poly.type
_entity_poly.pdbx_seq_one_letter_code
_entity_poly.pdbx_strand_id
1 'polypeptide(L)'
;MRSRCAGSRTVESAELLEAGNTHLRVELSPEYYLNEAAARFEIRWYRNDDFAVHYQEDRRGTAWKCRWDRHQNAHNSRDHFHPPPTAGRTDARDAEWPSDHRDVIRIAFDRVEDRIETLWGRR
;
A
#
# COMPACT_ATOMS: atom_id res chain seq x y z
N MET A 1 -7.91 2.80 -22.74
CA MET A 1 -7.50 1.45 -22.31
C MET A 1 -8.18 1.17 -20.98
N ARG A 2 -9.26 0.39 -20.94
CA ARG A 2 -10.03 0.14 -19.70
C ARG A 2 -9.32 -0.97 -18.91
N SER A 3 -8.84 -0.62 -17.71
CA SER A 3 -8.08 -1.48 -16.81
C SER A 3 -8.94 -2.64 -16.29
N ARG A 4 -8.38 -3.86 -16.30
CA ARG A 4 -9.00 -5.12 -15.84
C ARG A 4 -9.32 -5.15 -14.33
N CYS A 5 -8.99 -4.11 -13.57
CA CYS A 5 -9.26 -4.06 -12.13
C CYS A 5 -10.63 -3.46 -11.75
N ALA A 6 -11.35 -2.82 -12.68
CA ALA A 6 -12.64 -2.17 -12.41
C ALA A 6 -13.84 -3.15 -12.30
N GLY A 7 -13.62 -4.35 -11.75
CA GLY A 7 -14.65 -5.39 -11.67
C GLY A 7 -14.48 -6.44 -10.58
N SER A 8 -13.45 -6.35 -9.72
CA SER A 8 -13.45 -7.11 -8.47
C SER A 8 -14.23 -6.32 -7.42
N ARG A 9 -14.97 -6.99 -6.53
CA ARG A 9 -15.69 -6.33 -5.42
C ARG A 9 -14.76 -5.56 -4.46
N THR A 10 -13.46 -5.77 -4.60
CA THR A 10 -12.40 -5.25 -3.73
C THR A 10 -11.85 -3.89 -4.18
N VAL A 11 -11.84 -3.61 -5.49
CA VAL A 11 -11.23 -2.40 -6.05
C VAL A 11 -12.31 -1.50 -6.64
N GLU A 12 -12.38 -0.26 -6.17
CA GLU A 12 -13.27 0.76 -6.70
C GLU A 12 -12.68 1.39 -7.96
N SER A 13 -11.40 1.78 -7.92
CA SER A 13 -10.71 2.39 -9.06
C SER A 13 -9.22 2.06 -9.05
N ALA A 14 -8.61 2.10 -10.23
CA ALA A 14 -7.17 1.93 -10.41
C ALA A 14 -6.69 2.86 -11.53
N GLU A 15 -5.94 3.89 -11.17
CA GLU A 15 -5.58 5.00 -12.06
C GLU A 15 -4.08 5.30 -12.01
N LEU A 16 -3.51 5.61 -13.16
CA LEU A 16 -2.14 6.11 -13.25
C LEU A 16 -2.18 7.63 -13.16
N LEU A 17 -1.56 8.20 -12.14
CA LEU A 17 -1.53 9.64 -11.88
C LEU A 17 -0.14 10.20 -12.18
N GLU A 18 -0.07 11.24 -13.02
CA GLU A 18 1.18 11.86 -13.50
C GLU A 18 1.51 13.21 -12.82
N ALA A 19 0.84 13.56 -11.72
CA ALA A 19 1.11 14.79 -10.99
C ALA A 19 2.46 14.73 -10.25
N GLY A 20 3.52 15.21 -10.90
CA GLY A 20 4.90 15.19 -10.40
C GLY A 20 5.60 13.87 -10.70
N ASN A 21 5.39 12.86 -9.85
CA ASN A 21 5.90 11.50 -10.07
C ASN A 21 4.75 10.55 -10.44
N THR A 22 4.91 9.85 -11.56
CA THR A 22 3.95 8.85 -12.03
C THR A 22 3.77 7.75 -10.98
N HIS A 23 2.54 7.50 -10.56
CA HIS A 23 2.21 6.43 -9.63
C HIS A 23 0.84 5.81 -9.94
N LEU A 24 0.69 4.53 -9.60
CA LEU A 24 -0.58 3.85 -9.62
C LEU A 24 -1.30 4.11 -8.30
N ARG A 25 -2.49 4.68 -8.37
CA ARG A 25 -3.41 4.81 -7.24
C ARG A 25 -4.53 3.80 -7.37
N VAL A 26 -4.75 3.01 -6.32
CA VAL A 26 -5.82 2.00 -6.25
C VAL A 26 -6.71 2.33 -5.07
N GLU A 27 -7.94 2.73 -5.32
CA GLU A 27 -8.96 2.90 -4.28
C GLU A 27 -9.65 1.57 -4.02
N LEU A 28 -9.76 1.19 -2.74
CA LEU A 28 -10.47 -0.01 -2.34
C LEU A 28 -11.96 0.28 -2.16
N SER A 29 -12.78 -0.69 -2.56
CA SER A 29 -14.23 -0.59 -2.46
C SER A 29 -14.69 -0.39 -1.01
N PRO A 30 -15.55 0.61 -0.74
CA PRO A 30 -16.17 0.78 0.56
C PRO A 30 -17.00 -0.43 1.00
N GLU A 31 -17.53 -1.23 0.06
CA GLU A 31 -18.21 -2.49 0.37
C GLU A 31 -17.26 -3.51 1.01
N TYR A 32 -16.01 -3.51 0.56
CA TYR A 32 -14.95 -4.38 1.08
C TYR A 32 -14.43 -3.89 2.43
N TYR A 33 -14.33 -2.56 2.56
CA TYR A 33 -13.83 -1.88 3.77
C TYR A 33 -14.94 -1.43 4.74
N LEU A 34 -16.15 -1.97 4.58
CA LEU A 34 -17.31 -1.78 5.46
C LEU A 34 -17.81 -0.34 5.65
N ASN A 35 -17.51 0.57 4.73
CA ASN A 35 -17.82 2.01 4.82
C ASN A 35 -17.25 2.72 6.08
N GLU A 36 -16.30 2.08 6.79
CA GLU A 36 -15.71 2.66 8.01
C GLU A 36 -14.45 3.49 7.73
N ALA A 37 -13.79 3.23 6.60
CA ALA A 37 -12.62 3.97 6.15
C ALA A 37 -12.60 4.11 4.62
N ALA A 38 -12.02 5.20 4.14
CA ALA A 38 -11.53 5.26 2.77
C ALA A 38 -10.13 4.63 2.74
N ALA A 39 -9.90 3.63 1.91
CA ALA A 39 -8.65 2.87 1.89
C ALA A 39 -8.04 2.86 0.48
N ARG A 40 -6.73 3.09 0.40
CA ARG A 40 -6.03 3.14 -0.89
C ARG A 40 -4.62 2.62 -0.84
N PHE A 41 -4.15 2.17 -2.00
CA PHE A 41 -2.74 1.98 -2.30
C PHE A 41 -2.23 3.09 -3.23
N GLU A 42 -0.99 3.53 -2.99
CA GLU A 42 -0.20 4.36 -3.89
C GLU A 42 1.11 3.61 -4.18
N ILE A 43 1.31 3.21 -5.43
CA ILE A 43 2.42 2.37 -5.87
C ILE A 43 3.28 3.13 -6.87
N ARG A 44 4.58 3.23 -6.58
CA ARG A 44 5.60 3.87 -7.41
C ARG A 44 6.69 2.87 -7.75
N TRP A 45 7.11 2.86 -9.01
CA TRP A 45 8.24 2.07 -9.48
C TRP A 45 9.20 2.95 -10.29
N TYR A 46 10.50 2.74 -10.09
CA TYR A 46 11.55 3.51 -10.74
C TYR A 46 12.40 2.61 -11.65
N ARG A 47 13.12 3.23 -12.60
CA ARG A 47 13.95 2.48 -13.57
C ARG A 47 15.17 1.80 -12.94
N ASN A 48 15.57 2.22 -11.75
CA ASN A 48 16.68 1.65 -10.98
C ASN A 48 16.22 0.53 -10.02
N ASP A 49 15.00 0.01 -10.21
CA ASP A 49 14.36 -0.99 -9.36
C ASP A 49 13.96 -0.49 -7.96
N ASP A 50 14.12 0.80 -7.67
CA ASP A 50 13.54 1.37 -6.46
C ASP A 50 12.02 1.40 -6.57
N PHE A 51 11.35 1.37 -5.41
CA PHE A 51 9.91 1.47 -5.33
C PHE A 51 9.43 2.01 -4.00
N ALA A 52 8.16 2.43 -4.00
CA ALA A 52 7.39 2.69 -2.80
C ALA A 52 5.98 2.14 -2.98
N VAL A 53 5.56 1.25 -2.08
CA VAL A 53 4.18 0.80 -1.94
C VAL A 53 3.65 1.39 -0.64
N HIS A 54 2.67 2.28 -0.73
CA HIS A 54 2.06 2.92 0.42
C HIS A 54 0.59 2.53 0.51
N TYR A 55 0.18 2.03 1.68
CA TYR A 55 -1.21 1.79 2.00
C TYR A 55 -1.68 2.78 3.08
N GLN A 56 -2.88 3.34 2.89
CA GLN A 56 -3.48 4.27 3.85
C GLN A 56 -4.97 3.99 4.00
N GLU A 57 -5.43 3.90 5.26
CA GLU A 57 -6.82 3.96 5.68
C GLU A 57 -7.08 5.34 6.31
N ASP A 58 -8.09 6.05 5.84
CA ASP A 58 -8.59 7.28 6.44
C ASP A 58 -9.91 7.01 7.17
N ARG A 59 -9.87 7.09 8.50
CA ARG A 59 -11.02 6.90 9.42
C ARG A 59 -11.36 8.23 10.09
N ARG A 60 -12.53 8.33 10.73
CA ARG A 60 -12.97 9.57 11.41
C ARG A 60 -11.93 10.06 12.43
N GLY A 61 -11.12 11.04 12.02
CA GLY A 61 -10.09 11.69 12.85
C GLY A 61 -8.76 10.95 12.99
N THR A 62 -8.57 9.80 12.33
CA THR A 62 -7.33 9.01 12.41
C THR A 62 -6.95 8.40 11.07
N ALA A 63 -5.67 8.11 10.89
CA ALA A 63 -5.18 7.36 9.74
C ALA A 63 -4.37 6.14 10.20
N TRP A 64 -4.44 5.08 9.39
CA TRP A 64 -3.61 3.89 9.57
C TRP A 64 -2.82 3.67 8.27
N LYS A 65 -1.50 3.64 8.38
CA LYS A 65 -0.60 3.65 7.21
C LYS A 65 0.50 2.64 7.36
N CYS A 66 0.88 1.97 6.28
CA CYS A 66 2.13 1.22 6.23
C CYS A 66 2.78 1.33 4.86
N ARG A 67 4.10 1.12 4.79
CA ARG A 67 4.85 1.23 3.54
C ARG A 67 5.87 0.12 3.39
N TRP A 68 6.05 -0.30 2.14
CA TRP A 68 7.13 -1.18 1.70
C TRP A 68 7.95 -0.39 0.72
N ASP A 69 9.19 -0.12 1.08
CA ASP A 69 10.07 0.74 0.30
C ASP A 69 11.33 -0.03 -0.08
N ARG A 70 11.79 0.23 -1.31
CA ARG A 70 13.13 -0.11 -1.80
C ARG A 70 13.76 1.17 -2.28
N HIS A 71 14.66 1.74 -1.50
CA HIS A 71 15.51 2.85 -1.91
C HIS A 71 16.66 3.02 -0.93
N GLN A 72 17.76 3.64 -1.37
CA GLN A 72 18.85 3.98 -0.45
C GLN A 72 18.38 5.06 0.54
N ASN A 73 18.76 4.91 1.81
CA ASN A 73 18.62 5.96 2.81
C ASN A 73 19.76 5.83 3.85
N ALA A 74 19.86 6.77 4.79
CA ALA A 74 20.97 6.83 5.76
C ALA A 74 20.77 5.98 7.03
N HIS A 75 19.60 5.37 7.22
CA HIS A 75 19.21 4.78 8.51
C HIS A 75 18.71 3.33 8.43
N ASN A 76 18.45 2.82 7.23
CA ASN A 76 17.94 1.48 6.98
C ASN A 76 18.64 0.86 5.77
N SER A 77 18.51 -0.45 5.64
CA SER A 77 18.80 -1.15 4.38
C SER A 77 17.98 -0.60 3.22
N ARG A 78 18.44 -0.89 1.99
CA ARG A 78 17.75 -0.47 0.76
C ARG A 78 16.28 -0.91 0.80
N ASP A 79 16.03 -2.15 1.19
CA ASP A 79 14.70 -2.69 1.42
C ASP A 79 14.30 -2.44 2.88
N HIS A 80 13.17 -1.79 3.13
CA HIS A 80 12.68 -1.51 4.47
C HIS A 80 11.15 -1.39 4.51
N PHE A 81 10.59 -1.71 5.69
CA PHE A 81 9.17 -1.64 5.99
C PHE A 81 8.89 -0.53 7.00
N HIS A 82 7.95 0.36 6.68
CA HIS A 82 7.39 1.30 7.65
C HIS A 82 6.11 0.72 8.26
N PRO A 83 6.11 0.37 9.55
CA PRO A 83 4.96 -0.24 10.19
C PRO A 83 3.83 0.77 10.44
N PRO A 84 2.60 0.26 10.61
CA PRO A 84 1.48 1.04 11.12
C PRO A 84 1.67 1.46 12.59
N PRO A 85 0.93 2.50 13.05
CA PRO A 85 -0.17 3.17 12.35
C PRO A 85 0.25 4.39 11.51
N THR A 86 1.46 4.90 11.69
CA THR A 86 1.87 6.20 11.10
C THR A 86 2.73 6.07 9.85
N ALA A 87 3.28 4.88 9.59
CA ALA A 87 4.39 4.70 8.64
C ALA A 87 5.56 5.67 8.92
N GLY A 88 5.85 5.89 10.21
CA GLY A 88 6.87 6.83 10.67
C GLY A 88 8.27 6.48 10.18
N ARG A 89 9.09 7.49 9.91
CA ARG A 89 10.48 7.30 9.47
C ARG A 89 11.33 6.60 10.53
N THR A 90 11.14 6.96 11.81
CA THR A 90 11.91 6.41 12.93
C THR A 90 11.52 4.97 13.28
N ASP A 91 10.36 4.52 12.80
CA ASP A 91 9.84 3.18 13.09
C ASP A 91 10.17 2.17 11.98
N ALA A 92 10.85 2.64 10.92
CA ALA A 92 11.24 1.83 9.78
C ALA A 92 12.14 0.67 10.20
N ARG A 93 11.87 -0.50 9.65
CA ARG A 93 12.60 -1.73 9.94
C ARG A 93 13.18 -2.27 8.66
N ASP A 94 14.43 -2.71 8.73
CA ASP A 94 15.10 -3.39 7.64
C ASP A 94 14.29 -4.64 7.24
N ALA A 95 14.26 -4.91 5.95
CA ALA A 95 13.53 -6.02 5.34
C ALA A 95 14.28 -6.51 4.10
N GLU A 96 13.80 -7.60 3.52
CA GLU A 96 14.27 -8.10 2.22
C GLU A 96 13.05 -8.36 1.34
N TRP A 97 13.01 -7.72 0.17
CA TRP A 97 11.91 -7.86 -0.78
C TRP A 97 12.30 -8.73 -1.97
N PRO A 98 11.37 -9.51 -2.54
CA PRO A 98 11.60 -10.16 -3.83
C PRO A 98 12.07 -9.19 -4.91
N SER A 99 12.81 -9.69 -5.89
CA SER A 99 13.23 -8.88 -7.05
C SER A 99 12.06 -8.59 -8.00
N ASP A 100 11.07 -9.48 -8.08
CA ASP A 100 9.88 -9.25 -8.90
C ASP A 100 8.89 -8.34 -8.15
N HIS A 101 8.62 -7.17 -8.73
CA HIS A 101 7.66 -6.20 -8.24
C HIS A 101 6.27 -6.80 -7.95
N ARG A 102 5.84 -7.81 -8.71
CA ARG A 102 4.54 -8.47 -8.53
C ARG A 102 4.49 -9.24 -7.22
N ASP A 103 5.62 -9.78 -6.78
CA ASP A 103 5.71 -10.52 -5.52
C ASP A 103 5.74 -9.57 -4.32
N VAL A 104 6.35 -8.39 -4.46
CA VAL A 104 6.25 -7.32 -3.44
C VAL A 104 4.80 -6.84 -3.31
N ILE A 105 4.09 -6.65 -4.42
CA ILE A 105 2.67 -6.25 -4.40
C ILE A 105 1.81 -7.32 -3.71
N ARG A 106 2.07 -8.61 -3.92
CA ARG A 106 1.39 -9.70 -3.20
C ARG A 106 1.61 -9.61 -1.70
N ILE A 107 2.86 -9.46 -1.25
CA ILE A 107 3.19 -9.27 0.18
C ILE A 107 2.42 -8.10 0.79
N ALA A 108 2.32 -6.98 0.05
CA ALA A 108 1.60 -5.81 0.53
C ALA A 108 0.09 -6.06 0.63
N PHE A 109 -0.51 -6.72 -0.38
CA PHE A 109 -1.92 -7.08 -0.35
C PHE A 109 -2.24 -8.10 0.73
N ASP A 110 -1.45 -9.16 0.89
CA ASP A 110 -1.68 -10.20 1.90
C ASP A 110 -1.72 -9.60 3.31
N ARG A 111 -0.80 -8.68 3.63
CA ARG A 111 -0.82 -7.98 4.92
C ARG A 111 -2.08 -7.13 5.12
N VAL A 112 -2.55 -6.47 4.06
CA VAL A 112 -3.77 -5.66 4.13
C VAL A 112 -5.00 -6.55 4.25
N GLU A 113 -4.98 -7.72 3.63
CA GLU A 113 -6.01 -8.73 3.79
C GLU A 113 -6.07 -9.23 5.24
N ASP A 114 -4.95 -9.65 5.83
CA ASP A 114 -4.86 -10.05 7.25
C ASP A 114 -5.40 -8.97 8.19
N ARG A 115 -5.10 -7.70 7.86
CA ARG A 115 -5.57 -6.52 8.60
C ARG A 115 -7.08 -6.37 8.51
N ILE A 116 -7.65 -6.55 7.32
CA ILE A 116 -9.09 -6.49 7.05
C ILE A 116 -9.79 -7.64 7.77
N GLU A 117 -9.33 -8.88 7.62
CA GLU A 117 -9.86 -10.06 8.31
C GLU A 117 -9.85 -9.87 9.83
N THR A 118 -8.77 -9.33 10.40
CA THR A 118 -8.69 -9.00 11.83
C THR A 118 -9.75 -7.98 12.26
N LEU A 119 -10.15 -7.04 11.40
CA LEU A 119 -11.23 -6.09 11.70
C LEU A 119 -12.59 -6.76 11.65
N TRP A 120 -12.82 -7.65 10.67
CA TRP A 120 -14.05 -8.43 10.57
C TRP A 120 -14.23 -9.36 11.77
N GLY A 121 -13.18 -10.04 12.22
CA GLY A 121 -13.24 -10.95 13.38
C GLY A 121 -13.36 -10.25 14.74
N ARG A 122 -13.25 -8.92 14.79
CA ARG A 122 -13.49 -8.10 16.00
C ARG A 122 -14.92 -7.57 16.10
N ARG A 123 -15.75 -7.79 15.08
CA ARG A 123 -17.20 -7.55 15.13
C ARG A 123 -17.92 -8.75 15.71
#